data_AF-A0A8I0CZD2-F1
#
_entry.id   AF-A0A8I0CZD2-F1
#
_cell.length_a   1.000
_cell.length_b   1.000
_cell.length_c   1.000
_cell.angle_alpha   90.00
_cell.angle_beta   90.00
_cell.angle_gamma   90.00
#
_symmetry.space_group_name_H-M   'P 1'
#
loop_
_entity.id
_entity.type
_entity.pdbx_description
1 polymer ?
#
loop_
_entity_poly.entity_id
_entity_poly.type
_entity_poly.pdbx_seq_one_letter_code
_entity_poly.pdbx_strand_id
1 'polypeptide(L)'
;MKDAESYYLGHPDVRRYLLDFDESLEAPRYAELGREFISEFITANTTVESSALFGASRVIVERLLLWCWEIQKISVCAMGSDEFKSFLRFNSFPPSAWVGTSPRHRFVYNDDDEEYSINNKWRSFCVKPDGSTLPTRFNLEVIRSICSRFFEFLISRKIRTHNPTKGLAPLFLEELSRDSGAIGRGVGAIHLNFAVLSAADLCEQDADFERALFIIAMTRYLLVPMRKLAATKKHVPSMGCFVKEDCWYYEGNDQTTSRRSKLPLEFIPYLERYCISRQIFSSSHNLDREPLLITKHGRSGVSQRQIRNIVKDVLLHAELMMVRSGHSRSDAAILRTATLYSLRDASIRSCLAERGLYETQQRLGNESVWSVIKRTFSFVEPFSGDADNFQGNQFTDHSGL
;
A
#
# COMPACT_ATOMS: atom_id res chain seq x y z
N MET A 1 18.92 10.17 15.78
CA MET A 1 19.15 8.74 16.08
C MET A 1 20.45 8.67 16.86
N LYS A 2 20.44 8.09 18.07
CA LYS A 2 21.70 7.82 18.78
C LYS A 2 22.55 6.87 17.91
N ASP A 3 23.87 7.00 18.02
CA ASP A 3 24.88 6.18 17.33
C ASP A 3 24.53 4.68 17.35
N ALA A 4 24.96 3.91 16.35
CA ALA A 4 24.72 2.46 16.29
C ALA A 4 25.16 1.76 17.59
N GLU A 5 26.25 2.26 18.18
CA GLU A 5 26.75 1.81 19.48
C GLU A 5 25.75 2.05 20.61
N SER A 6 25.02 3.16 20.62
CA SER A 6 23.98 3.41 21.62
C SER A 6 22.81 2.43 21.52
N TYR A 7 22.49 1.92 20.33
CA TYR A 7 21.46 0.89 20.18
C TYR A 7 21.93 -0.44 20.78
N TYR A 8 23.16 -0.84 20.48
CA TYR A 8 23.73 -2.10 20.97
C TYR A 8 24.06 -2.07 22.46
N LEU A 9 24.35 -0.90 23.04
CA LEU A 9 24.48 -0.74 24.49
C LEU A 9 23.18 -1.11 25.22
N GLY A 10 22.01 -0.73 24.67
CA GLY A 10 20.71 -1.13 25.23
C GLY A 10 20.26 -2.53 24.83
N HIS A 11 20.90 -3.16 23.84
CA HIS A 11 20.54 -4.48 23.29
C HIS A 11 21.80 -5.36 23.06
N PRO A 12 22.58 -5.67 24.11
CA PRO A 12 23.87 -6.35 23.95
C PRO A 12 23.74 -7.75 23.35
N ASP A 13 22.63 -8.44 23.63
CA ASP A 13 22.33 -9.75 23.05
C ASP A 13 22.19 -9.72 21.53
N VAL A 14 21.70 -8.61 20.96
CA VAL A 14 21.61 -8.46 19.49
C VAL A 14 23.00 -8.40 18.88
N ARG A 15 23.92 -7.66 19.50
CA ARG A 15 25.30 -7.57 19.01
C ARG A 15 25.99 -8.92 19.08
N ARG A 16 25.86 -9.64 20.21
CA ARG A 16 26.39 -11.00 20.37
C ARG A 16 25.81 -11.95 19.33
N TYR A 17 24.50 -11.91 19.12
CA TYR A 17 23.82 -12.72 18.11
C TYR A 17 24.34 -12.49 16.69
N LEU A 18 24.53 -11.22 16.31
CA LEU A 18 25.05 -10.88 14.97
C LEU A 18 26.50 -11.31 14.76
N LEU A 19 27.31 -11.33 15.83
CA LEU A 19 28.72 -11.76 15.80
C LEU A 19 28.88 -13.30 15.83
N ASP A 20 27.84 -14.05 16.19
CA ASP A 20 27.86 -15.53 16.21
C ASP A 20 27.74 -16.13 14.79
N PHE A 21 27.34 -15.31 13.81
CA PHE A 21 27.31 -15.72 12.40
C PHE A 21 28.72 -15.74 11.78
N ASP A 22 28.90 -16.61 10.79
CA ASP A 22 30.11 -16.65 9.97
C ASP A 22 30.43 -15.27 9.36
N GLU A 23 31.69 -14.85 9.43
CA GLU A 23 32.15 -13.54 8.98
C GLU A 23 31.81 -13.26 7.50
N SER A 24 31.76 -14.30 6.66
CA SER A 24 31.42 -14.18 5.23
C SER A 24 29.98 -13.71 4.98
N LEU A 25 29.10 -13.83 5.98
CA LEU A 25 27.71 -13.35 5.90
C LEU A 25 27.61 -11.83 6.12
N GLU A 26 28.63 -11.22 6.73
CA GLU A 26 28.70 -9.81 7.13
C GLU A 26 27.43 -9.36 7.89
N ALA A 27 26.88 -10.21 8.77
CA ALA A 27 25.59 -9.98 9.42
C ALA A 27 25.51 -8.63 10.18
N PRO A 28 26.53 -8.20 10.97
CA PRO A 28 26.50 -6.89 11.63
C PRO A 28 26.34 -5.72 10.65
N ARG A 29 27.10 -5.74 9.54
CA ARG A 29 27.09 -4.71 8.50
C ARG A 29 25.72 -4.59 7.84
N TYR A 30 25.11 -5.71 7.44
CA TYR A 30 23.80 -5.67 6.79
C TYR A 30 22.65 -5.39 7.77
N ALA A 31 22.79 -5.71 9.06
CA ALA A 31 21.86 -5.27 10.09
C ALA A 31 21.86 -3.73 10.23
N GLU A 32 23.04 -3.11 10.22
CA GLU A 32 23.20 -1.65 10.23
C GLU A 32 22.60 -0.99 9.00
N LEU A 33 22.93 -1.49 7.81
CA LEU A 33 22.35 -1.00 6.56
C LEU A 33 20.82 -1.14 6.53
N GLY A 34 20.28 -2.20 7.14
CA GLY A 34 18.84 -2.35 7.35
C GLY A 34 18.26 -1.24 8.21
N ARG A 35 18.91 -0.90 9.33
CA ARG A 35 18.47 0.22 10.20
C ARG A 35 18.59 1.57 9.50
N GLU A 36 19.68 1.81 8.78
CA GLU A 36 19.87 3.04 7.98
C GLU A 36 18.78 3.19 6.93
N PHE A 37 18.53 2.13 6.14
CA PHE A 37 17.45 2.12 5.16
C PHE A 37 16.11 2.48 5.81
N ILE A 38 15.77 1.83 6.91
CA ILE A 38 14.50 2.07 7.60
C ILE A 38 14.45 3.53 8.11
N SER A 39 15.53 4.05 8.67
CA SER A 39 15.63 5.43 9.19
C SER A 39 15.50 6.49 8.09
N GLU A 40 16.21 6.34 6.98
CA GLU A 40 16.07 7.22 5.81
C GLU A 40 14.66 7.16 5.24
N PHE A 41 14.09 5.96 5.20
CA PHE A 41 12.76 5.73 4.71
C PHE A 41 11.70 6.45 5.57
N ILE A 42 11.87 6.51 6.90
CA ILE A 42 11.02 7.30 7.79
C ILE A 42 11.23 8.80 7.56
N THR A 43 12.49 9.24 7.55
CA THR A 43 12.85 10.66 7.52
C THR A 43 12.35 11.35 6.25
N ALA A 44 12.30 10.63 5.14
CA ALA A 44 11.71 11.10 3.89
C ALA A 44 10.16 11.17 3.91
N ASN A 45 9.47 10.63 4.92
CA ASN A 45 8.01 10.43 4.95
C ASN A 45 7.32 10.97 6.22
N THR A 46 7.80 12.06 6.81
CA THR A 46 7.39 12.69 8.10
C THR A 46 5.88 12.98 8.25
N THR A 47 5.07 11.98 8.60
CA THR A 47 3.70 12.09 9.16
C THR A 47 3.43 10.91 10.11
N VAL A 48 2.34 10.93 10.90
CA VAL A 48 1.86 9.78 11.72
C VAL A 48 1.72 8.48 10.89
N GLU A 49 1.56 8.62 9.57
CA GLU A 49 1.44 7.52 8.59
C GLU A 49 2.79 6.84 8.27
N SER A 50 3.93 7.46 8.62
CA SER A 50 5.29 6.89 8.56
C SER A 50 5.49 5.71 9.51
N SER A 51 4.80 5.70 10.64
CA SER A 51 4.97 4.71 11.72
C SER A 51 4.50 3.31 11.31
N ALA A 52 3.39 3.19 10.58
CA ALA A 52 2.90 1.88 10.13
C ALA A 52 3.77 1.29 9.00
N LEU A 53 4.23 2.15 8.08
CA LEU A 53 5.16 1.77 7.02
C LEU A 53 6.52 1.37 7.58
N PHE A 54 7.01 2.11 8.57
CA PHE A 54 8.18 1.74 9.35
C PHE A 54 8.03 0.34 9.95
N GLY A 55 6.92 0.08 10.65
CA GLY A 55 6.70 -1.22 11.29
C GLY A 55 6.78 -2.38 10.30
N ALA A 56 6.12 -2.25 9.14
CA ALA A 56 6.15 -3.28 8.12
C ALA A 56 7.52 -3.41 7.42
N SER A 57 8.16 -2.29 7.06
CA SER A 57 9.49 -2.29 6.47
C SER A 57 10.51 -2.93 7.40
N ARG A 58 10.47 -2.60 8.70
CA ARG A 58 11.30 -3.23 9.73
C ARG A 58 11.12 -4.73 9.77
N VAL A 59 9.87 -5.19 9.93
CA VAL A 59 9.56 -6.64 10.02
C VAL A 59 10.01 -7.39 8.76
N ILE A 60 9.77 -6.82 7.57
CA ILE A 60 10.06 -7.48 6.29
C ILE A 60 11.57 -7.49 6.00
N VAL A 61 12.26 -6.36 6.18
CA VAL A 61 13.72 -6.29 5.98
C VAL A 61 14.42 -7.22 6.93
N GLU A 62 14.05 -7.20 8.21
CA GLU A 62 14.67 -8.11 9.17
C GLU A 62 14.38 -9.57 8.89
N ARG A 63 13.15 -9.92 8.51
CA ARG A 63 12.83 -11.28 8.10
C ARG A 63 13.67 -11.72 6.90
N LEU A 64 13.90 -10.83 5.93
CA LEU A 64 14.79 -11.09 4.79
C LEU A 64 16.22 -11.37 5.26
N LEU A 65 16.75 -10.52 6.14
CA LEU A 65 18.11 -10.66 6.69
C LEU A 65 18.26 -11.98 7.45
N LEU A 66 17.37 -12.26 8.41
CA LEU A 66 17.40 -13.49 9.20
C LEU A 66 17.20 -14.73 8.32
N TRP A 67 16.36 -14.66 7.28
CA TRP A 67 16.22 -15.77 6.33
C TRP A 67 17.53 -16.07 5.57
N CYS A 68 18.27 -15.02 5.17
CA CYS A 68 19.57 -15.19 4.53
C CYS A 68 20.57 -15.89 5.46
N TRP A 69 20.65 -15.44 6.72
CA TRP A 69 21.67 -15.90 7.66
C TRP A 69 21.33 -17.22 8.36
N GLU A 70 20.08 -17.42 8.76
CA GLU A 70 19.68 -18.62 9.50
C GLU A 70 19.35 -19.79 8.59
N ILE A 71 18.71 -19.54 7.44
CA ILE A 71 18.17 -20.61 6.60
C ILE A 71 19.05 -20.86 5.39
N GLN A 72 19.35 -19.83 4.60
CA GLN A 72 20.15 -20.02 3.38
C GLN A 72 21.65 -20.04 3.63
N LYS A 73 22.12 -19.50 4.76
CA LYS A 73 23.55 -19.34 5.06
C LYS A 73 24.28 -18.57 3.96
N ILE A 74 23.66 -17.52 3.45
CA ILE A 74 24.24 -16.63 2.43
C ILE A 74 24.30 -15.19 2.92
N SER A 75 25.30 -14.45 2.43
CA SER A 75 25.27 -12.99 2.51
C SER A 75 24.10 -12.44 1.72
N VAL A 76 23.46 -11.39 2.24
CA VAL A 76 22.30 -10.73 1.62
C VAL A 76 22.67 -10.16 0.24
N CYS A 77 23.95 -9.80 0.03
CA CYS A 77 24.44 -9.32 -1.25
C CYS A 77 24.53 -10.43 -2.32
N ALA A 78 24.71 -11.69 -1.90
CA ALA A 78 24.81 -12.84 -2.80
C ALA A 78 23.44 -13.34 -3.32
N MET A 79 22.32 -12.92 -2.71
CA MET A 79 20.97 -13.37 -3.05
C MET A 79 20.61 -13.05 -4.52
N GLY A 80 20.42 -14.04 -5.38
CA GLY A 80 19.90 -13.88 -6.74
C GLY A 80 18.37 -13.90 -6.82
N SER A 81 17.84 -13.93 -8.04
CA SER A 81 16.39 -14.00 -8.29
C SER A 81 15.77 -15.31 -7.79
N ASP A 82 16.52 -16.42 -7.82
CA ASP A 82 16.01 -17.72 -7.39
C ASP A 82 15.99 -17.86 -5.87
N GLU A 83 16.98 -17.31 -5.16
CA GLU A 83 16.95 -17.17 -3.71
C GLU A 83 15.79 -16.24 -3.32
N PHE A 84 15.53 -15.16 -4.05
CA PHE A 84 14.39 -14.30 -3.76
C PHE A 84 13.04 -15.00 -3.97
N LYS A 85 12.89 -15.83 -5.00
CA LYS A 85 11.71 -16.71 -5.15
C LYS A 85 11.57 -17.66 -3.95
N SER A 86 12.68 -18.22 -3.48
CA SER A 86 12.71 -19.10 -2.31
C SER A 86 12.33 -18.35 -1.02
N PHE A 87 12.74 -17.10 -0.88
CA PHE A 87 12.29 -16.23 0.22
C PHE A 87 10.77 -15.97 0.16
N LEU A 88 10.20 -15.75 -1.02
CA LEU A 88 8.74 -15.60 -1.18
C LEU A 88 8.00 -16.89 -0.85
N ARG A 89 8.53 -18.06 -1.22
CA ARG A 89 8.01 -19.37 -0.81
C ARG A 89 8.06 -19.55 0.69
N PHE A 90 9.17 -19.18 1.34
CA PHE A 90 9.29 -19.19 2.80
C PHE A 90 8.25 -18.30 3.48
N ASN A 91 7.96 -17.12 2.92
CA ASN A 91 6.90 -16.26 3.47
C ASN A 91 5.51 -16.88 3.30
N SER A 92 5.30 -17.64 2.23
CA SER A 92 4.04 -18.33 1.94
C SER A 92 3.83 -19.58 2.77
N PHE A 93 4.92 -20.31 3.04
CA PHE A 93 4.93 -21.56 3.80
C PHE A 93 6.03 -21.49 4.87
N PRO A 94 5.84 -20.65 5.91
CA PRO A 94 6.85 -20.53 6.94
C PRO A 94 6.99 -21.84 7.73
N PRO A 95 8.21 -22.30 8.03
CA PRO A 95 8.44 -23.42 8.93
C PRO A 95 7.77 -23.18 10.29
N SER A 96 7.28 -24.24 10.94
CA SER A 96 6.61 -24.14 12.24
C SER A 96 7.47 -23.45 13.31
N ALA A 97 8.79 -23.66 13.27
CA ALA A 97 9.75 -23.00 14.15
C ALA A 97 9.75 -21.47 14.03
N TRP A 98 9.24 -20.90 12.94
CA TRP A 98 9.14 -19.46 12.68
C TRP A 98 7.75 -18.88 12.94
N VAL A 99 6.78 -19.72 13.35
CA VAL A 99 5.38 -19.34 13.58
C VAL A 99 5.07 -19.37 15.08
N GLY A 100 4.73 -18.21 15.63
CA GLY A 100 4.27 -18.06 17.00
C GLY A 100 2.76 -18.29 17.13
N THR A 101 2.32 -18.68 18.33
CA THR A 101 0.90 -18.83 18.64
C THR A 101 0.18 -17.50 18.86
N SER A 102 0.92 -16.45 19.19
CA SER A 102 0.40 -15.10 19.43
C SER A 102 1.47 -14.05 19.14
N PRO A 103 1.10 -12.81 18.78
CA PRO A 103 2.03 -11.69 18.71
C PRO A 103 2.73 -11.50 20.06
N ARG A 104 4.03 -11.26 20.03
CA ARG A 104 4.86 -10.97 21.22
C ARG A 104 5.85 -9.87 20.87
N HIS A 105 6.36 -9.17 21.87
CA HIS A 105 7.46 -8.23 21.69
C HIS A 105 8.77 -8.96 21.40
N ARG A 106 9.62 -8.40 20.54
CA ARG A 106 10.93 -8.98 20.21
C ARG A 106 11.89 -9.02 21.39
N PHE A 107 11.86 -7.96 22.19
CA PHE A 107 12.74 -7.81 23.34
C PHE A 107 11.90 -7.72 24.61
N VAL A 108 12.49 -8.15 25.71
CA VAL A 108 11.95 -7.99 27.07
C VAL A 108 12.91 -7.08 27.82
N TYR A 109 12.39 -6.00 28.38
CA TYR A 109 13.18 -5.11 29.23
C TYR A 109 13.40 -5.77 30.59
N ASN A 110 14.65 -5.78 31.04
CA ASN A 110 15.03 -6.27 32.36
C ASN A 110 15.33 -5.06 33.24
N ASP A 111 14.48 -4.82 34.24
CA ASP A 111 14.62 -3.67 35.16
C ASP A 111 15.92 -3.74 35.99
N ASP A 112 16.41 -4.95 36.30
CA ASP A 112 17.59 -5.15 37.15
C ASP A 112 18.91 -4.78 36.46
N ASP A 113 19.03 -5.05 35.16
CA ASP A 113 20.25 -4.81 34.36
C ASP A 113 20.14 -3.54 33.49
N GLU A 114 18.98 -2.86 33.51
CA GLU A 114 18.63 -1.74 32.62
C GLU A 114 18.79 -2.04 31.11
N GLU A 115 18.75 -3.32 30.74
CA GLU A 115 19.03 -3.82 29.38
C GLU A 115 17.83 -4.55 28.75
N TYR A 116 17.79 -4.59 27.42
CA TYR A 116 16.82 -5.41 26.66
C TYR A 116 17.42 -6.76 26.26
N SER A 117 16.72 -7.84 26.64
CA SER A 117 17.08 -9.21 26.27
C SER A 117 16.20 -9.76 25.14
N ILE A 118 16.71 -10.73 24.38
CA ILE A 118 15.95 -11.37 23.29
C ILE A 118 14.79 -12.20 23.85
N ASN A 119 13.58 -11.97 23.33
CA ASN A 119 12.43 -12.80 23.67
C ASN A 119 12.46 -14.12 22.91
N ASN A 120 12.88 -15.20 23.57
CA ASN A 120 12.92 -16.55 23.00
C ASN A 120 11.55 -17.10 22.54
N LYS A 121 10.44 -16.49 22.96
CA LYS A 121 9.08 -16.83 22.50
C LYS A 121 8.63 -16.02 21.28
N TRP A 122 9.37 -14.98 20.89
CA TRP A 122 9.06 -14.17 19.73
C TRP A 122 9.27 -14.95 18.44
N ARG A 123 8.40 -14.73 17.45
CA ARG A 123 8.46 -15.34 16.13
C ARG A 123 8.02 -14.34 15.07
N SER A 124 8.65 -14.38 13.90
CA SER A 124 8.38 -13.44 12.80
C SER A 124 6.99 -13.62 12.16
N PHE A 125 6.41 -14.82 12.27
CA PHE A 125 5.05 -15.13 11.83
C PHE A 125 4.17 -15.46 13.05
N CYS A 126 2.85 -15.28 12.93
CA CYS A 126 1.89 -15.67 13.95
C CYS A 126 0.62 -16.23 13.31
N VAL A 127 -0.03 -17.19 13.98
CA VAL A 127 -1.33 -17.72 13.56
C VAL A 127 -2.40 -16.63 13.73
N LYS A 128 -3.26 -16.41 12.72
CA LYS A 128 -4.41 -15.50 12.88
C LYS A 128 -5.51 -16.15 13.72
N PRO A 129 -6.40 -15.36 14.34
CA PRO A 129 -7.55 -15.89 15.08
C PRO A 129 -8.48 -16.80 14.24
N ASP A 130 -8.50 -16.60 12.93
CA ASP A 130 -9.25 -17.43 11.98
C ASP A 130 -8.53 -18.74 11.58
N GLY A 131 -7.40 -19.05 12.23
CA GLY A 131 -6.58 -20.23 11.96
C GLY A 131 -5.70 -20.12 10.72
N SER A 132 -5.82 -19.04 9.92
CA SER A 132 -4.99 -18.86 8.73
C SER A 132 -3.60 -18.29 9.07
N THR A 133 -2.55 -18.92 8.58
CA THR A 133 -1.16 -18.46 8.73
C THR A 133 -0.63 -17.78 7.47
N LEU A 134 -1.39 -17.85 6.37
CA LEU A 134 -0.83 -17.77 5.03
C LEU A 134 -0.99 -16.37 4.43
N PRO A 135 0.08 -15.78 3.85
CA PRO A 135 -0.01 -14.51 3.19
C PRO A 135 -0.88 -14.62 1.93
N THR A 136 -1.77 -13.65 1.75
CA THR A 136 -2.48 -13.48 0.48
C THR A 136 -1.50 -12.98 -0.59
N ARG A 137 -1.83 -13.12 -1.89
CA ARG A 137 -1.08 -12.49 -3.01
C ARG A 137 -0.69 -11.05 -2.71
N PHE A 138 -1.61 -10.29 -2.14
CA PHE A 138 -1.38 -8.90 -1.75
C PHE A 138 -0.23 -8.73 -0.76
N ASN A 139 -0.12 -9.64 0.21
CA ASN A 139 0.96 -9.61 1.19
C ASN A 139 2.33 -9.86 0.54
N LEU A 140 2.39 -10.76 -0.44
CA LEU A 140 3.60 -11.04 -1.19
C LEU A 140 4.05 -9.85 -2.04
N GLU A 141 3.10 -9.10 -2.61
CA GLU A 141 3.40 -7.86 -3.36
C GLU A 141 3.96 -6.75 -2.46
N VAL A 142 3.44 -6.63 -1.23
CA VAL A 142 3.98 -5.72 -0.21
C VAL A 142 5.43 -6.12 0.13
N ILE A 143 5.66 -7.41 0.42
CA ILE A 143 6.99 -7.95 0.71
C ILE A 143 7.95 -7.65 -0.44
N ARG A 144 7.56 -7.99 -1.68
CA ARG A 144 8.34 -7.69 -2.89
C ARG A 144 8.67 -6.21 -3.03
N SER A 145 7.70 -5.34 -2.81
CA SER A 145 7.88 -3.89 -2.95
C SER A 145 8.88 -3.34 -1.93
N ILE A 146 8.81 -3.77 -0.67
CA ILE A 146 9.73 -3.34 0.38
C ILE A 146 11.14 -3.88 0.12
N CYS A 147 11.26 -5.17 -0.20
CA CYS A 147 12.55 -5.76 -0.56
C CYS A 147 13.17 -5.08 -1.79
N SER A 148 12.37 -4.76 -2.82
CA SER A 148 12.86 -4.04 -4.01
C SER A 148 13.51 -2.72 -3.62
N ARG A 149 12.88 -1.96 -2.72
CA ARG A 149 13.41 -0.67 -2.26
C ARG A 149 14.65 -0.83 -1.39
N PHE A 150 14.69 -1.85 -0.54
CA PHE A 150 15.89 -2.15 0.23
C PHE A 150 17.08 -2.49 -0.68
N PHE A 151 16.88 -3.32 -1.72
CA PHE A 151 17.94 -3.60 -2.69
C PHE A 151 18.30 -2.38 -3.57
N GLU A 152 17.33 -1.53 -3.92
CA GLU A 152 17.60 -0.24 -4.58
C GLU A 152 18.44 0.69 -3.70
N PHE A 153 18.23 0.69 -2.38
CA PHE A 153 19.08 1.40 -1.41
C PHE A 153 20.51 0.83 -1.37
N LEU A 154 20.67 -0.50 -1.35
CA LEU A 154 22.01 -1.10 -1.42
C LEU A 154 22.73 -0.77 -2.74
N ILE A 155 21.99 -0.66 -3.84
CA ILE A 155 22.53 -0.24 -5.14
C ILE A 155 22.95 1.23 -5.13
N SER A 156 22.13 2.13 -4.57
CA SER A 156 22.46 3.55 -4.49
C SER A 156 23.71 3.81 -3.64
N ARG A 157 23.95 2.96 -2.63
CA ARG A 157 25.16 2.94 -1.80
C ARG A 157 26.35 2.24 -2.46
N LYS A 158 26.23 1.76 -3.71
CA LYS A 158 27.25 1.01 -4.47
C LYS A 158 27.70 -0.29 -3.80
N ILE A 159 26.88 -0.85 -2.91
CA ILE A 159 27.14 -2.12 -2.22
C ILE A 159 26.83 -3.30 -3.14
N ARG A 160 25.87 -3.11 -4.05
CA ARG A 160 25.45 -4.11 -5.03
C ARG A 160 25.10 -3.45 -6.37
N THR A 161 25.06 -4.23 -7.44
CA THR A 161 24.78 -3.77 -8.81
C THR A 161 23.41 -4.17 -9.35
N HIS A 162 22.77 -5.20 -8.79
CA HIS A 162 21.51 -5.76 -9.32
C HIS A 162 20.47 -5.95 -8.22
N ASN A 163 19.19 -5.79 -8.56
CA ASN A 163 18.07 -5.99 -7.64
C ASN A 163 17.42 -7.37 -7.89
N PRO A 164 17.50 -8.33 -6.95
CA PRO A 164 17.02 -9.70 -7.13
C PRO A 164 15.50 -9.81 -7.21
N THR A 165 14.77 -8.75 -6.85
CA THR A 165 13.30 -8.71 -6.96
C THR A 165 12.82 -8.45 -8.39
N LYS A 166 13.70 -7.98 -9.28
CA LYS A 166 13.41 -7.77 -10.70
C LYS A 166 13.48 -9.12 -11.42
N GLY A 167 12.65 -9.31 -12.45
CA GLY A 167 12.62 -10.56 -13.24
C GLY A 167 11.76 -11.68 -12.66
N LEU A 168 10.92 -11.40 -11.66
CA LEU A 168 9.87 -12.35 -11.25
C LEU A 168 8.84 -12.51 -12.39
N ALA A 169 8.49 -13.76 -12.68
CA ALA A 169 7.46 -14.06 -13.67
C ALA A 169 6.11 -13.43 -13.23
N PRO A 170 5.34 -12.82 -14.15
CA PRO A 170 4.10 -12.11 -13.82
C PRO A 170 3.08 -12.94 -13.03
N LEU A 171 3.05 -14.26 -13.26
CA LEU A 171 2.12 -15.19 -12.62
C LEU A 171 2.66 -15.83 -11.34
N PHE A 172 3.96 -15.71 -11.04
CA PHE A 172 4.58 -16.43 -9.93
C PHE A 172 3.91 -16.16 -8.58
N LEU A 173 3.61 -14.88 -8.29
CA LEU A 173 2.95 -14.50 -7.04
C LEU A 173 1.48 -14.95 -6.99
N GLU A 174 0.85 -15.11 -8.15
CA GLU A 174 -0.52 -15.62 -8.24
C GLU A 174 -0.57 -17.12 -7.99
N GLU A 175 0.33 -17.88 -8.64
CA GLU A 175 0.50 -19.32 -8.43
C GLU A 175 0.83 -19.61 -6.97
N LEU A 176 1.81 -18.90 -6.41
CA LEU A 176 2.23 -19.10 -5.02
C LEU A 176 1.12 -18.80 -4.00
N SER A 177 0.31 -17.77 -4.26
CA SER A 177 -0.86 -17.47 -3.42
C SER A 177 -1.99 -18.49 -3.58
N ARG A 178 -2.10 -19.13 -4.74
CA ARG A 178 -3.09 -20.19 -4.99
C ARG A 178 -2.68 -21.47 -4.27
N ASP A 179 -1.41 -21.83 -4.38
CA ASP A 179 -0.82 -23.00 -3.73
C ASP A 179 -0.88 -22.90 -2.21
N SER A 180 -0.77 -21.68 -1.66
CA SER A 180 -0.96 -21.45 -0.22
C SER A 180 -2.44 -21.54 0.20
N GLY A 181 -3.38 -21.84 -0.70
CA GLY A 181 -4.79 -21.89 -0.37
C GLY A 181 -5.36 -20.56 0.12
N ALA A 182 -4.67 -19.44 -0.13
CA ALA A 182 -5.17 -18.12 0.20
C ALA A 182 -6.32 -17.76 -0.77
N ILE A 183 -7.55 -18.11 -0.38
CA ILE A 183 -8.75 -17.82 -1.17
C ILE A 183 -8.92 -16.30 -1.23
N GLY A 184 -8.74 -15.72 -2.42
CA GLY A 184 -9.07 -14.33 -2.72
C GLY A 184 -10.58 -14.12 -2.66
N ARG A 185 -11.15 -14.02 -1.45
CA ARG A 185 -12.56 -13.66 -1.27
C ARG A 185 -12.75 -12.18 -1.58
N GLY A 186 -13.56 -11.87 -2.59
CA GLY A 186 -14.02 -10.51 -2.91
C GLY A 186 -13.61 -10.01 -4.29
N VAL A 187 -13.70 -8.70 -4.47
CA VAL A 187 -13.47 -8.05 -5.77
C VAL A 187 -12.01 -8.20 -6.21
N GLY A 188 -11.82 -8.78 -7.39
CA GLY A 188 -10.52 -8.98 -8.05
C GLY A 188 -10.28 -8.02 -9.22
N ALA A 189 -9.13 -8.15 -9.89
CA ALA A 189 -8.78 -7.31 -11.04
C ALA A 189 -9.78 -7.49 -12.20
N ILE A 190 -10.24 -8.72 -12.44
CA ILE A 190 -11.24 -9.01 -13.48
C ILE A 190 -12.57 -8.28 -13.22
N HIS A 191 -13.03 -8.32 -11.97
CA HIS A 191 -14.24 -7.62 -11.53
C HIS A 191 -14.13 -6.09 -11.72
N LEU A 192 -12.95 -5.51 -11.48
CA LEU A 192 -12.70 -4.09 -11.77
C LEU A 192 -12.82 -3.77 -13.25
N ASN A 193 -12.24 -4.62 -14.11
CA ASN A 193 -12.30 -4.42 -15.55
C ASN A 193 -13.75 -4.47 -16.03
N PHE A 194 -14.54 -5.45 -15.58
CA PHE A 194 -15.97 -5.51 -15.89
C PHE A 194 -16.74 -4.30 -15.37
N ALA A 195 -16.41 -3.74 -14.19
CA ALA A 195 -17.07 -2.53 -13.71
C ALA A 195 -16.81 -1.31 -14.61
N VAL A 196 -15.59 -1.15 -15.14
CA VAL A 196 -15.24 -0.06 -16.08
C VAL A 196 -15.90 -0.29 -17.44
N LEU A 197 -15.79 -1.51 -17.99
CA LEU A 197 -16.39 -1.86 -19.28
C LEU A 197 -17.91 -1.70 -19.25
N SER A 198 -18.55 -2.17 -18.18
CA SER A 198 -19.98 -2.02 -17.94
C SER A 198 -20.42 -0.56 -17.85
N ALA A 199 -19.62 0.30 -17.21
CA ALA A 199 -19.93 1.72 -17.14
C ALA A 199 -19.87 2.36 -18.53
N ALA A 200 -18.82 2.04 -19.30
CA ALA A 200 -18.65 2.55 -20.66
C ALA A 200 -19.77 2.07 -21.60
N ASP A 201 -20.17 0.80 -21.52
CA ASP A 201 -21.27 0.22 -22.30
C ASP A 201 -22.62 0.88 -21.99
N LEU A 202 -22.88 1.20 -20.72
CA LEU A 202 -24.09 1.93 -20.32
C LEU A 202 -24.10 3.38 -20.82
N CYS A 203 -22.93 4.03 -20.93
CA CYS A 203 -22.83 5.38 -21.50
C CYS A 203 -23.21 5.44 -22.98
N GLU A 204 -23.02 4.36 -23.74
CA GLU A 204 -23.46 4.30 -25.15
C GLU A 204 -25.00 4.26 -25.28
N GLN A 205 -25.70 3.87 -24.21
CA GLN A 205 -27.16 3.76 -24.16
C GLN A 205 -27.80 5.00 -23.52
N ASP A 206 -27.18 5.53 -22.46
CA ASP A 206 -27.66 6.67 -21.70
C ASP A 206 -26.48 7.50 -21.18
N ALA A 207 -26.36 8.74 -21.66
CA ALA A 207 -25.30 9.67 -21.29
C ALA A 207 -25.31 10.02 -19.78
N ASP A 208 -26.41 9.78 -19.05
CA ASP A 208 -26.45 9.96 -17.59
C ASP A 208 -25.45 9.06 -16.84
N PHE A 209 -24.99 7.97 -17.47
CA PHE A 209 -23.97 7.08 -16.91
C PHE A 209 -22.54 7.64 -17.02
N GLU A 210 -22.29 8.73 -17.76
CA GLU A 210 -20.96 9.36 -17.83
C GLU A 210 -20.42 9.72 -16.44
N ARG A 211 -21.31 10.17 -15.54
CA ARG A 211 -20.97 10.41 -14.13
C ARG A 211 -20.58 9.12 -13.40
N ALA A 212 -21.25 8.00 -13.67
CA ALA A 212 -20.93 6.72 -13.05
C ALA A 212 -19.57 6.20 -13.53
N LEU A 213 -19.31 6.28 -14.83
CA LEU A 213 -18.04 5.94 -15.44
C LEU A 213 -16.90 6.78 -14.85
N PHE A 214 -17.08 8.09 -14.75
CA PHE A 214 -16.09 8.98 -14.16
C PHE A 214 -15.79 8.64 -12.69
N ILE A 215 -16.81 8.35 -11.87
CA ILE A 215 -16.62 7.94 -10.46
C ILE A 215 -15.83 6.63 -10.36
N ILE A 216 -16.14 5.65 -11.20
CA ILE A 216 -15.45 4.35 -11.22
C ILE A 216 -14.00 4.52 -11.69
N ALA A 217 -13.76 5.32 -12.73
CA ALA A 217 -12.42 5.65 -13.23
C ALA A 217 -11.57 6.37 -12.18
N MET A 218 -12.12 7.38 -11.51
CA MET A 218 -11.48 8.08 -10.38
C MET A 218 -11.05 7.11 -9.27
N THR A 219 -11.89 6.11 -9.00
CA THR A 219 -11.59 5.08 -8.00
C THR A 219 -10.53 4.09 -8.48
N ARG A 220 -10.60 3.66 -9.74
CA ARG A 220 -9.73 2.63 -10.32
C ARG A 220 -8.31 3.11 -10.60
N TYR A 221 -8.17 4.31 -11.16
CA TYR A 221 -6.90 4.79 -11.69
C TYR A 221 -6.20 5.77 -10.76
N LEU A 222 -6.96 6.65 -10.10
CA LEU A 222 -6.43 7.66 -9.18
C LEU A 222 -6.53 7.25 -7.71
N LEU A 223 -7.20 6.13 -7.40
CA LEU A 223 -7.39 5.68 -6.03
C LEU A 223 -8.00 6.80 -5.18
N VAL A 224 -9.05 7.48 -5.65
CA VAL A 224 -9.76 8.54 -4.87
C VAL A 224 -10.94 7.95 -4.10
N PRO A 225 -11.06 8.18 -2.78
CA PRO A 225 -12.09 7.52 -1.98
C PRO A 225 -13.43 8.21 -2.22
N MET A 226 -14.52 7.47 -2.08
CA MET A 226 -15.88 8.03 -2.17
C MET A 226 -16.07 9.29 -1.32
N ARG A 227 -15.44 9.36 -0.13
CA ARG A 227 -15.53 10.51 0.76
C ARG A 227 -14.94 11.81 0.19
N LYS A 228 -13.93 11.73 -0.69
CA LYS A 228 -13.32 12.89 -1.36
C LYS A 228 -14.04 13.27 -2.66
N LEU A 229 -14.88 12.39 -3.18
CA LEU A 229 -15.75 12.66 -4.32
C LEU A 229 -17.09 13.28 -3.88
N ALA A 230 -17.52 12.99 -2.66
CA ALA A 230 -18.84 13.39 -2.17
C ALA A 230 -18.88 14.83 -1.65
N ALA A 231 -19.97 15.52 -1.94
CA ALA A 231 -20.28 16.79 -1.31
C ALA A 231 -20.72 16.61 0.15
N THR A 232 -20.32 17.58 0.97
CA THR A 232 -20.72 17.71 2.38
C THR A 232 -21.38 19.06 2.62
N LYS A 233 -21.92 19.30 3.82
CA LYS A 233 -22.48 20.61 4.18
C LYS A 233 -21.44 21.75 4.13
N LYS A 234 -20.16 21.43 4.34
CA LYS A 234 -19.07 22.42 4.46
C LYS A 234 -18.29 22.61 3.16
N HIS A 235 -18.28 21.60 2.29
CA HIS A 235 -17.41 21.58 1.13
C HIS A 235 -18.04 20.77 -0.02
N VAL A 236 -17.96 21.33 -1.23
CA VAL A 236 -18.33 20.70 -2.49
C VAL A 236 -17.05 20.51 -3.30
N PRO A 237 -16.66 19.25 -3.60
CA PRO A 237 -15.50 18.98 -4.44
C PRO A 237 -15.63 19.65 -5.81
N SER A 238 -14.51 20.15 -6.33
CA SER A 238 -14.44 20.94 -7.56
C SER A 238 -13.60 20.23 -8.63
N MET A 239 -13.83 20.58 -9.90
CA MET A 239 -12.98 20.20 -11.02
C MET A 239 -11.61 20.90 -10.96
N GLY A 240 -11.48 21.97 -10.16
CA GLY A 240 -10.20 22.63 -9.88
C GLY A 240 -9.14 21.71 -9.23
N CYS A 241 -9.53 20.53 -8.75
CA CYS A 241 -8.56 19.51 -8.31
C CYS A 241 -7.73 18.91 -9.45
N PHE A 242 -8.07 19.18 -10.71
CA PHE A 242 -7.29 18.81 -11.89
C PHE A 242 -6.56 20.03 -12.44
N VAL A 243 -5.24 19.99 -12.39
CA VAL A 243 -4.39 21.09 -12.85
C VAL A 243 -3.58 20.63 -14.04
N LYS A 244 -3.65 21.38 -15.14
CA LYS A 244 -2.86 21.14 -16.34
C LYS A 244 -1.72 22.13 -16.41
N GLU A 245 -0.49 21.62 -16.32
CA GLU A 245 0.74 22.39 -16.58
C GLU A 245 1.45 21.76 -17.77
N ASP A 246 2.60 21.12 -17.56
CA ASP A 246 3.29 20.29 -18.55
C ASP A 246 2.50 19.00 -18.83
N CYS A 247 1.87 18.45 -17.80
CA CYS A 247 0.95 17.34 -17.86
C CYS A 247 -0.21 17.56 -16.88
N TRP A 248 -1.15 16.61 -16.88
CA TRP A 248 -2.28 16.66 -15.96
C TRP A 248 -1.88 16.13 -14.57
N TYR A 249 -2.27 16.85 -13.53
CA TYR A 249 -2.10 16.47 -12.14
C TYR A 249 -3.43 16.46 -11.38
N TYR A 250 -3.49 15.60 -10.36
CA TYR A 250 -4.56 15.54 -9.38
C TYR A 250 -4.03 16.03 -8.03
N GLU A 251 -4.61 17.11 -7.54
CA GLU A 251 -4.26 17.74 -6.25
C GLU A 251 -5.30 17.45 -5.18
N GLY A 252 -6.40 16.76 -5.51
CA GLY A 252 -7.49 16.55 -4.55
C GLY A 252 -8.19 17.84 -4.16
N ASN A 253 -9.16 17.71 -3.25
CA ASN A 253 -10.04 18.81 -2.83
C ASN A 253 -9.88 19.14 -1.33
N ASP A 254 -8.83 18.63 -0.68
CA ASP A 254 -8.57 18.91 0.74
C ASP A 254 -7.71 20.18 0.89
N GLN A 255 -8.06 21.06 1.83
CA GLN A 255 -7.37 22.35 2.03
C GLN A 255 -6.02 22.20 2.76
N THR A 256 -5.73 21.04 3.33
CA THR A 256 -4.53 20.79 4.14
C THR A 256 -3.55 19.92 3.35
N THR A 257 -2.50 20.55 2.82
CA THR A 257 -1.32 19.93 2.20
C THR A 257 -1.63 18.76 1.26
N SER A 258 -2.18 19.11 0.10
CA SER A 258 -2.38 18.16 -0.98
C SER A 258 -1.05 17.72 -1.60
N ARG A 259 -0.66 16.46 -1.41
CA ARG A 259 0.36 15.83 -2.25
C ARG A 259 -0.20 15.69 -3.67
N ARG A 260 0.39 16.44 -4.61
CA ARG A 260 0.07 16.39 -6.04
C ARG A 260 0.51 15.05 -6.63
N SER A 261 -0.32 14.44 -7.46
CA SER A 261 0.02 13.22 -8.20
C SER A 261 -0.23 13.40 -9.69
N LYS A 262 0.69 12.90 -10.53
CA LYS A 262 0.53 12.94 -11.99
C LYS A 262 -0.57 11.97 -12.43
N LEU A 263 -1.43 12.39 -13.36
CA LEU A 263 -2.48 11.54 -13.91
C LEU A 263 -1.86 10.41 -14.75
N PRO A 264 -2.29 9.15 -14.55
CA PRO A 264 -1.97 8.06 -15.46
C PRO A 264 -2.55 8.35 -16.85
N LEU A 265 -1.82 8.00 -17.91
CA LEU A 265 -2.28 8.21 -19.28
C LEU A 265 -3.60 7.47 -19.56
N GLU A 266 -3.79 6.33 -18.90
CA GLU A 266 -5.01 5.51 -18.97
C GLU A 266 -6.24 6.21 -18.40
N PHE A 267 -6.06 7.21 -17.53
CA PHE A 267 -7.16 7.97 -16.94
C PHE A 267 -7.61 9.15 -17.80
N ILE A 268 -6.69 9.73 -18.60
CA ILE A 268 -6.94 10.97 -19.36
C ILE A 268 -8.20 10.88 -20.25
N PRO A 269 -8.45 9.79 -21.01
CA PRO A 269 -9.65 9.68 -21.83
C PRO A 269 -10.96 9.78 -21.03
N TYR A 270 -10.98 9.29 -19.79
CA TYR A 270 -12.17 9.38 -18.93
C TYR A 270 -12.40 10.79 -18.39
N LEU A 271 -11.32 11.55 -18.11
CA LEU A 271 -11.42 12.95 -17.73
C LEU A 271 -11.97 13.79 -18.89
N GLU A 272 -11.41 13.61 -20.10
CA GLU A 272 -11.84 14.32 -21.29
C GLU A 272 -13.30 14.01 -21.64
N ARG A 273 -13.66 12.71 -21.65
CA ARG A 273 -15.04 12.25 -21.87
C ARG A 273 -16.02 12.88 -20.88
N TYR A 274 -15.67 12.91 -19.60
CA TYR A 274 -16.52 13.52 -18.57
C TYR A 274 -16.64 15.04 -18.73
N CYS A 275 -15.54 15.75 -19.04
CA CYS A 275 -15.59 17.19 -19.32
C CYS A 275 -16.48 17.51 -20.52
N ILE A 276 -16.39 16.73 -21.61
CA ILE A 276 -17.26 16.88 -22.79
C ILE A 276 -18.72 16.66 -22.42
N SER A 277 -19.05 15.61 -21.67
CA SER A 277 -20.41 15.32 -21.21
C SER A 277 -21.01 16.45 -20.36
N ARG A 278 -20.14 17.21 -19.68
CA ARG A 278 -20.48 18.34 -18.82
C ARG A 278 -20.37 19.70 -19.51
N GLN A 279 -19.98 19.72 -20.79
CA GLN A 279 -19.69 20.93 -21.57
C GLN A 279 -18.70 21.87 -20.88
N ILE A 280 -17.72 21.30 -20.17
CA ILE A 280 -16.63 22.05 -19.52
C ILE A 280 -15.56 22.30 -20.58
N PHE A 281 -15.43 23.54 -21.03
CA PHE A 281 -14.45 23.92 -22.04
C PHE A 281 -13.07 24.16 -21.40
N SER A 282 -12.04 23.52 -21.93
CA SER A 282 -10.65 23.66 -21.43
C SER A 282 -10.09 25.09 -21.52
N SER A 283 -10.71 25.95 -22.32
CA SER A 283 -10.36 27.37 -22.48
C SER A 283 -11.14 28.32 -21.59
N SER A 284 -12.23 27.87 -20.94
CA SER A 284 -13.07 28.74 -20.10
C SER A 284 -12.52 28.83 -18.68
N HIS A 285 -12.16 30.05 -18.29
CA HIS A 285 -11.58 30.40 -17.01
C HIS A 285 -12.34 29.83 -15.79
N ASN A 286 -11.57 29.19 -14.91
CA ASN A 286 -11.85 28.86 -13.51
C ASN A 286 -12.61 27.54 -13.23
N LEU A 287 -11.91 26.41 -13.45
CA LEU A 287 -12.33 25.07 -13.01
C LEU A 287 -12.63 25.00 -11.49
N ASP A 288 -12.11 25.92 -10.67
CA ASP A 288 -12.33 25.92 -9.23
C ASP A 288 -13.81 26.12 -8.86
N ARG A 289 -14.58 26.77 -9.75
CA ARG A 289 -16.03 26.99 -9.55
C ARG A 289 -16.89 25.84 -10.07
N GLU A 290 -16.33 24.94 -10.87
CA GLU A 290 -17.06 23.82 -11.47
C GLU A 290 -17.15 22.65 -10.49
N PRO A 291 -18.35 22.21 -10.07
CA PRO A 291 -18.47 21.09 -9.15
C PRO A 291 -18.01 19.78 -9.82
N LEU A 292 -17.15 19.03 -9.11
CA LEU A 292 -16.60 17.74 -9.55
C LEU A 292 -17.71 16.78 -10.01
N LEU A 293 -18.78 16.69 -9.22
CA LEU A 293 -19.97 15.90 -9.53
C LEU A 293 -21.22 16.77 -9.42
N ILE A 294 -22.15 16.61 -10.35
CA ILE A 294 -23.51 17.18 -10.27
C ILE A 294 -24.55 16.08 -10.15
N THR A 295 -25.70 16.42 -9.59
CA THR A 295 -26.91 15.58 -9.67
C THR A 295 -27.48 15.55 -11.09
N LYS A 296 -28.41 14.62 -11.40
CA LYS A 296 -29.09 14.56 -12.71
C LYS A 296 -29.81 15.87 -13.07
N HIS A 297 -30.23 16.64 -12.07
CA HIS A 297 -30.90 17.94 -12.26
C HIS A 297 -29.94 19.14 -12.19
N GLY A 298 -28.64 18.93 -12.35
CA GLY A 298 -27.65 20.03 -12.41
C GLY A 298 -27.24 20.64 -11.07
N ARG A 299 -27.79 20.19 -9.94
CA ARG A 299 -27.34 20.69 -8.61
C ARG A 299 -25.89 20.28 -8.34
N SER A 300 -25.11 21.23 -7.81
CA SER A 300 -23.72 21.05 -7.42
C SER A 300 -23.56 20.04 -6.30
N GLY A 301 -22.65 19.08 -6.51
CA GLY A 301 -22.31 18.09 -5.51
C GLY A 301 -23.25 16.88 -5.47
N VAL A 302 -22.70 15.75 -5.05
CA VAL A 302 -23.43 14.49 -4.88
C VAL A 302 -23.03 13.88 -3.54
N SER A 303 -23.99 13.47 -2.71
CA SER A 303 -23.72 12.85 -1.42
C SER A 303 -23.15 11.42 -1.58
N GLN A 304 -22.47 10.90 -0.55
CA GLN A 304 -21.97 9.52 -0.57
C GLN A 304 -23.09 8.49 -0.82
N ARG A 305 -24.31 8.73 -0.30
CA ARG A 305 -25.47 7.85 -0.54
C ARG A 305 -25.84 7.82 -2.02
N GLN A 306 -25.88 8.98 -2.67
CA GLN A 306 -26.17 9.08 -4.09
C GLN A 306 -25.06 8.44 -4.94
N ILE A 307 -23.78 8.65 -4.59
CA ILE A 307 -22.65 7.98 -5.26
C ILE A 307 -22.81 6.45 -5.19
N ARG A 308 -23.15 5.90 -4.02
CA ARG A 308 -23.39 4.46 -3.88
C ARG A 308 -24.51 3.96 -4.81
N ASN A 309 -25.60 4.71 -4.93
CA ASN A 309 -26.70 4.33 -5.80
C ASN A 309 -26.30 4.38 -7.28
N ILE A 310 -25.60 5.45 -7.70
CA ILE A 310 -25.10 5.60 -9.09
C ILE A 310 -24.22 4.41 -9.50
N VAL A 311 -23.31 3.99 -8.61
CA VAL A 311 -22.39 2.87 -8.90
C VAL A 311 -23.09 1.52 -8.83
N LYS A 312 -24.14 1.36 -8.01
CA LYS A 312 -24.86 0.10 -7.83
C LYS A 312 -25.44 -0.42 -9.15
N ASP A 313 -26.05 0.46 -9.95
CA ASP A 313 -26.69 0.07 -11.21
C ASP A 313 -25.65 -0.45 -12.22
N VAL A 314 -24.49 0.21 -12.27
CA VAL A 314 -23.35 -0.26 -13.08
C VAL A 314 -22.87 -1.63 -12.62
N LEU A 315 -22.77 -1.88 -11.31
CA LEU A 315 -22.28 -3.16 -10.79
C LEU A 315 -23.23 -4.33 -11.08
N LEU A 316 -24.54 -4.08 -11.09
CA LEU A 316 -25.54 -5.08 -11.50
C LEU A 316 -25.41 -5.40 -13.00
N HIS A 317 -25.20 -4.39 -13.84
CA HIS A 317 -24.93 -4.62 -15.27
C HIS A 317 -23.60 -5.35 -15.49
N ALA A 318 -22.57 -5.03 -14.71
CA ALA A 318 -21.27 -5.69 -14.77
C ALA A 318 -21.35 -7.19 -14.44
N GLU A 319 -22.17 -7.57 -13.45
CA GLU A 319 -22.45 -8.99 -13.16
C GLU A 319 -23.05 -9.70 -14.38
N LEU A 320 -24.08 -9.11 -14.99
CA LEU A 320 -24.75 -9.68 -16.15
C LEU A 320 -23.81 -9.78 -17.36
N MET A 321 -23.03 -8.74 -17.61
CA MET A 321 -22.02 -8.70 -18.66
C MET A 321 -20.98 -9.81 -18.45
N MET A 322 -20.47 -9.96 -17.22
CA MET A 322 -19.48 -10.99 -16.87
C MET A 322 -20.02 -12.41 -17.09
N VAL A 323 -21.28 -12.68 -16.73
CA VAL A 323 -21.94 -13.97 -17.02
C VAL A 323 -22.09 -14.19 -18.52
N ARG A 324 -22.49 -13.17 -19.29
CA ARG A 324 -22.63 -13.26 -20.75
C ARG A 324 -21.29 -13.51 -21.45
N SER A 325 -20.19 -13.02 -20.88
CA SER A 325 -18.83 -13.29 -21.35
C SER A 325 -18.31 -14.69 -20.97
N GLY A 326 -19.13 -15.55 -20.34
CA GLY A 326 -18.80 -16.95 -20.07
C GLY A 326 -18.18 -17.23 -18.70
N HIS A 327 -18.08 -16.22 -17.82
CA HIS A 327 -17.58 -16.43 -16.45
C HIS A 327 -18.62 -17.13 -15.55
N SER A 328 -18.14 -17.80 -14.51
CA SER A 328 -19.01 -18.47 -13.54
C SER A 328 -19.96 -17.47 -12.87
N ARG A 329 -21.24 -17.86 -12.74
CA ARG A 329 -22.24 -17.10 -11.98
C ARG A 329 -21.81 -16.85 -10.53
N SER A 330 -21.09 -17.79 -9.92
CA SER A 330 -20.61 -17.64 -8.54
C SER A 330 -19.56 -16.53 -8.41
N ASP A 331 -18.71 -16.37 -9.43
CA ASP A 331 -17.67 -15.33 -9.48
C ASP A 331 -18.31 -13.97 -9.79
N ALA A 332 -19.15 -13.92 -10.82
CA ALA A 332 -19.89 -12.71 -11.19
C ALA A 332 -20.76 -12.15 -10.04
N ALA A 333 -21.36 -13.02 -9.20
CA ALA A 333 -22.16 -12.63 -8.06
C ALA A 333 -21.39 -11.80 -7.00
N ILE A 334 -20.05 -11.79 -7.04
CA ILE A 334 -19.20 -10.91 -6.23
C ILE A 334 -19.52 -9.44 -6.55
N LEU A 335 -19.74 -9.09 -7.81
CA LEU A 335 -20.07 -7.73 -8.25
C LEU A 335 -21.41 -7.25 -7.70
N ARG A 336 -22.38 -8.15 -7.54
CA ARG A 336 -23.71 -7.85 -6.98
C ARG A 336 -23.65 -7.28 -5.56
N THR A 337 -22.70 -7.77 -4.77
CA THR A 337 -22.49 -7.34 -3.37
C THR A 337 -21.36 -6.33 -3.22
N ALA A 338 -20.66 -6.03 -4.32
CA ALA A 338 -19.55 -5.10 -4.32
C ALA A 338 -20.03 -3.67 -4.05
N THR A 339 -19.12 -2.88 -3.46
CA THR A 339 -19.32 -1.45 -3.25
C THR A 339 -18.16 -0.70 -3.87
N LEU A 340 -18.28 0.63 -3.98
CA LEU A 340 -17.15 1.48 -4.40
C LEU A 340 -15.93 1.33 -3.47
N TYR A 341 -16.13 1.01 -2.19
CA TYR A 341 -15.03 0.65 -1.28
C TYR A 341 -14.36 -0.67 -1.67
N SER A 342 -15.14 -1.69 -2.05
CA SER A 342 -14.61 -2.97 -2.51
C SER A 342 -13.81 -2.82 -3.82
N LEU A 343 -14.31 -1.99 -4.75
CA LEU A 343 -13.59 -1.62 -5.98
C LEU A 343 -12.32 -0.85 -5.66
N ARG A 344 -12.36 0.12 -4.75
CA ARG A 344 -11.17 0.86 -4.30
C ARG A 344 -10.12 -0.08 -3.72
N ASP A 345 -10.51 -0.95 -2.80
CA ASP A 345 -9.59 -1.90 -2.18
C ASP A 345 -8.94 -2.80 -3.23
N ALA A 346 -9.71 -3.30 -4.20
CA ALA A 346 -9.17 -4.05 -5.32
C ALA A 346 -8.23 -3.22 -6.20
N SER A 347 -8.55 -1.95 -6.44
CA SER A 347 -7.74 -1.04 -7.25
C SER A 347 -6.40 -0.72 -6.60
N ILE A 348 -6.38 -0.58 -5.27
CA ILE A 348 -5.16 -0.42 -4.49
C ILE A 348 -4.30 -1.69 -4.58
N ARG A 349 -4.91 -2.88 -4.46
CA ARG A 349 -4.19 -4.16 -4.65
C ARG A 349 -3.59 -4.28 -6.05
N SER A 350 -4.35 -3.94 -7.09
CA SER A 350 -3.88 -3.94 -8.48
C SER A 350 -2.75 -2.94 -8.70
N CYS A 351 -2.91 -1.69 -8.23
CA CYS A 351 -1.86 -0.66 -8.33
C CYS A 351 -0.57 -1.09 -7.62
N LEU A 352 -0.69 -1.71 -6.44
CA LEU A 352 0.47 -2.22 -5.72
C LEU A 352 1.20 -3.32 -6.51
N ALA A 353 0.45 -4.26 -7.11
CA ALA A 353 1.04 -5.32 -7.92
C ALA A 353 1.72 -4.77 -9.19
N GLU A 354 1.04 -3.85 -9.89
CA GLU A 354 1.48 -3.27 -11.16
C GLU A 354 2.65 -2.30 -10.98
N ARG A 355 2.62 -1.46 -9.92
CA ARG A 355 3.48 -0.26 -9.79
C ARG A 355 4.25 -0.17 -8.48
N GLY A 356 4.02 -1.10 -7.56
CA GLY A 356 4.69 -1.14 -6.27
C GLY A 356 4.19 -0.10 -5.28
N LEU A 357 4.76 -0.17 -4.08
CA LEU A 357 4.28 0.56 -2.91
C LEU A 357 4.43 2.09 -3.03
N TYR A 358 5.54 2.56 -3.61
CA TYR A 358 5.82 3.99 -3.70
C TYR A 358 4.81 4.73 -4.57
N GLU A 359 4.61 4.27 -5.80
CA GLU A 359 3.67 4.91 -6.73
C GLU A 359 2.23 4.79 -6.22
N THR A 360 1.88 3.66 -5.59
CA THR A 360 0.58 3.49 -4.94
C THR A 360 0.38 4.51 -3.80
N GLN A 361 1.39 4.75 -2.96
CA GLN A 361 1.31 5.74 -1.89
C GLN A 361 1.20 7.18 -2.44
N GLN A 362 1.91 7.50 -3.53
CA GLN A 362 1.78 8.81 -4.17
C GLN A 362 0.35 9.09 -4.63
N ARG A 363 -0.34 8.08 -5.19
CA ARG A 363 -1.75 8.21 -5.64
C ARG A 363 -2.75 8.30 -4.49
N LEU A 364 -2.51 7.60 -3.38
CA LEU A 364 -3.36 7.72 -2.20
C LEU A 364 -3.23 9.08 -1.51
N GLY A 365 -2.15 9.84 -1.80
CA GLY A 365 -1.89 11.14 -1.20
C GLY A 365 -1.75 11.02 0.32
N ASN A 366 -2.66 11.69 1.03
CA ASN A 366 -2.72 11.70 2.50
C ASN A 366 -3.39 10.42 3.07
N GLU A 367 -3.90 9.52 2.23
CA GLU A 367 -4.28 8.20 2.72
C GLU A 367 -3.07 7.27 2.73
N SER A 368 -2.84 6.59 3.85
CA SER A 368 -1.79 5.59 3.92
C SER A 368 -2.21 4.32 3.18
N VAL A 369 -1.35 3.76 2.33
CA VAL A 369 -1.51 2.37 1.82
C VAL A 369 -1.68 1.42 3.02
N TRP A 370 -1.08 1.72 4.17
CA TRP A 370 -1.20 0.89 5.36
C TRP A 370 -2.56 0.92 6.02
N SER A 371 -3.34 1.99 5.92
CA SER A 371 -4.74 1.95 6.39
C SER A 371 -5.57 0.88 5.65
N VAL A 372 -5.16 0.57 4.41
CA VAL A 372 -5.75 -0.46 3.55
C VAL A 372 -5.10 -1.82 3.82
N ILE A 373 -3.77 -1.84 4.05
CA ILE A 373 -3.02 -3.06 4.38
C ILE A 373 -3.31 -3.57 5.81
N LYS A 374 -3.62 -2.72 6.80
CA LYS A 374 -3.89 -3.08 8.21
C LYS A 374 -5.04 -4.07 8.36
N ARG A 375 -6.02 -4.06 7.45
CA ARG A 375 -7.10 -5.06 7.38
C ARG A 375 -6.59 -6.46 7.04
N THR A 376 -5.38 -6.57 6.50
CA THR A 376 -4.80 -7.81 5.96
C THR A 376 -3.57 -8.28 6.75
N PHE A 377 -2.81 -7.35 7.34
CA PHE A 377 -1.68 -7.60 8.25
C PHE A 377 -2.02 -7.10 9.65
N SER A 378 -2.77 -7.90 10.41
CA SER A 378 -3.14 -7.64 11.82
C SER A 378 -1.96 -7.72 12.80
N PHE A 379 -0.72 -7.64 12.32
CA PHE A 379 0.48 -8.05 13.05
C PHE A 379 1.53 -6.96 13.24
N VAL A 380 1.18 -5.70 12.97
CA VAL A 380 2.03 -4.59 13.42
C VAL A 380 1.84 -4.53 14.93
N GLU A 381 2.89 -4.87 15.69
CA GLU A 381 2.96 -4.62 17.14
C GLU A 381 2.34 -3.24 17.43
N PRO A 382 1.52 -3.08 18.48
CA PRO A 382 1.22 -1.73 18.94
C PRO A 382 2.57 -1.05 19.15
N PHE A 383 2.76 0.09 18.49
CA PHE A 383 3.95 0.91 18.59
C PHE A 383 4.13 1.27 20.07
N SER A 384 4.94 0.50 20.81
CA SER A 384 5.36 0.85 22.15
C SER A 384 6.47 1.87 21.99
N GLY A 385 6.20 3.09 22.42
CA GLY A 385 7.00 4.30 22.24
C GLY A 385 8.52 4.11 22.30
N ASP A 386 9.15 4.20 21.13
CA ASP A 386 10.50 4.79 20.98
C ASP A 386 10.41 6.16 20.28
N ALA A 387 9.21 6.76 20.25
CA ALA A 387 8.98 8.11 19.75
C ALA A 387 9.47 9.19 20.75
N ASP A 388 9.73 8.82 22.01
CA ASP A 388 10.17 9.78 23.03
C ASP A 388 11.62 10.26 22.85
N ASN A 389 12.40 9.64 21.94
CA ASN A 389 13.69 10.17 21.51
C ASN A 389 13.62 10.97 20.18
N PHE A 390 12.42 11.28 19.70
CA PHE A 390 12.18 12.02 18.45
C PHE A 390 11.52 13.39 18.65
N GLN A 391 11.64 13.98 19.85
CA GLN A 391 11.49 15.44 19.98
C GLN A 391 12.74 16.11 19.39
N GLY A 392 12.68 16.41 18.10
CA GLY A 392 13.50 17.46 17.52
C GLY A 392 13.19 18.76 18.25
N ASN A 393 14.23 19.41 18.77
CA ASN A 393 14.22 20.74 19.38
C ASN A 393 13.09 21.63 18.83
N GLN A 394 12.06 21.83 19.65
CA GLN A 394 11.28 23.05 19.52
C GLN A 394 12.20 24.18 19.94
N PHE A 395 12.48 25.08 18.99
CA PHE A 395 12.97 26.42 19.30
C PHE A 395 12.00 27.04 20.30
N THR A 396 12.42 27.14 21.56
CA THR A 396 11.82 28.06 22.51
C THR A 396 12.33 29.44 22.15
N ASP A 397 11.52 30.20 21.40
CA ASP A 397 11.58 31.65 21.36
C ASP A 397 11.38 32.17 22.78
N HIS A 398 12.47 32.54 23.44
CA HIS A 398 12.42 33.41 24.60
C HIS A 398 12.19 34.84 24.11
N SER A 399 10.91 35.18 23.90
CA SER A 399 10.44 36.56 23.96
C SER A 399 10.12 36.87 25.42
N GLY A 400 10.97 37.65 26.09
CA GLY A 400 10.78 38.04 27.47
C GLY A 400 11.91 38.88 28.03
N LEU A 401 12.10 40.08 27.46
CA LEU A 401 12.23 41.36 28.18
C LEU A 401 12.24 42.51 27.17
#